data_AF-A0A8I7BBP9-F1
#
_entry.id   AF-A0A8I7BBP9-F1
#
_cell.length_a   1.000
_cell.length_b   1.000
_cell.length_c   1.000
_cell.angle_alpha   90.00
_cell.angle_beta   90.00
_cell.angle_gamma   90.00
#
_symmetry.space_group_name_H-M   'P 1'
#
loop_
_entity.id
_entity.type
_entity.pdbx_description
1 polymer ?
#
loop_
_entity_poly.entity_id
_entity_poly.type
_entity_poly.pdbx_seq_one_letter_code
_entity_poly.pdbx_strand_id
1 'polypeptide(L)'
;MAPKVISAEANLILFCLSVTPCVFFNPRYRDYFLYRAHPRNPSLDLVPHPYPNSFRDHEVALLSLDGDEYAVAALTSRCDTVAFDEDDTLNDKEFDLHLYRSSKAQEGWTSKVVSVAQPRRDSVCPVDRGLYHETTKVIILERGRLAMVGWVDLWRGILVCSVLQENPVLHDILLPPPARGNWALYHKCVSVCVCVCHGGA
;
A
#
# COMPACT_ATOMS: atom_id res chain seq x y z
N MET A 1 6.28 23.87 -0.70
CA MET A 1 5.74 22.57 -1.17
C MET A 1 4.24 22.58 -1.02
N ALA A 2 3.51 21.95 -1.94
CA ALA A 2 2.05 21.88 -1.89
C ALA A 2 1.60 20.58 -1.20
N PRO A 3 0.51 20.61 -0.40
CA PRO A 3 -0.12 19.40 0.12
C PRO A 3 -0.55 18.47 -1.02
N LYS A 4 -0.39 17.16 -0.82
CA LYS A 4 -0.86 16.14 -1.77
C LYS A 4 -2.04 15.38 -1.16
N VAL A 5 -3.12 15.24 -1.93
CA VAL A 5 -4.21 14.32 -1.58
C VAL A 5 -3.75 12.90 -1.90
N ILE A 6 -3.77 12.04 -0.88
CA ILE A 6 -3.40 10.63 -0.99
C ILE A 6 -4.61 9.78 -1.33
N SER A 7 -5.69 9.97 -0.58
CA SER A 7 -6.93 9.23 -0.74
C SER A 7 -8.11 10.07 -0.23
N ALA A 8 -9.29 9.79 -0.77
CA ALA A 8 -10.54 10.38 -0.34
C ALA A 8 -11.59 9.29 -0.24
N GLU A 9 -12.31 9.25 0.87
CA GLU A 9 -13.29 8.22 1.16
C GLU A 9 -14.47 8.79 1.95
N ALA A 10 -15.67 8.70 1.37
CA ALA A 10 -16.88 9.35 1.92
C ALA A 10 -16.66 10.84 2.20
N ASN A 11 -16.71 11.27 3.46
CA ASN A 11 -16.45 12.64 3.91
C ASN A 11 -15.02 12.85 4.44
N LEU A 12 -14.11 11.90 4.20
CA LEU A 12 -12.73 11.93 4.69
C LEU A 12 -11.76 12.16 3.54
N ILE A 13 -10.73 12.96 3.79
CA ILE A 13 -9.62 13.19 2.84
C ILE A 13 -8.31 13.05 3.60
N LEU A 14 -7.43 12.18 3.11
CA LEU A 14 -6.08 12.01 3.65
C LEU A 14 -5.10 12.85 2.84
N PHE A 15 -4.42 13.77 3.50
CA PHE A 15 -3.36 14.60 2.95
C PHE A 15 -2.00 14.10 3.43
N CYS A 16 -0.99 14.25 2.57
CA CYS A 16 0.41 14.14 2.93
C CYS A 16 1.07 15.51 2.81
N LEU A 17 1.83 15.88 3.84
CA LEU A 17 2.65 17.09 3.89
C LEU A 17 4.10 16.71 4.18
N SER A 18 5.03 17.30 3.44
CA SER A 18 6.46 17.23 3.72
C SER A 18 6.93 18.58 4.21
N VAL A 19 7.29 18.67 5.48
CA VAL A 19 7.65 19.94 6.13
C VAL A 19 9.08 20.37 5.81
N THR A 20 9.94 19.43 5.36
CA THR A 20 11.37 19.70 5.17
C THR A 20 11.77 19.77 3.69
N PRO A 21 12.25 20.93 3.20
CA PRO A 21 12.56 21.15 1.78
C PRO A 21 13.83 20.45 1.26
N CYS A 22 14.49 19.58 2.04
CA CYS A 22 15.77 18.94 1.65
C CYS A 22 15.73 17.40 1.67
N VAL A 23 14.60 16.77 2.03
CA VAL A 23 14.48 15.30 2.14
C VAL A 23 13.24 14.83 1.37
N PHE A 24 13.24 15.13 0.06
CA PHE A 24 12.10 14.87 -0.84
C PHE A 24 11.70 13.40 -0.95
N PHE A 25 12.59 12.47 -0.62
CA PHE A 25 12.41 11.05 -0.86
C PHE A 25 12.33 10.20 0.40
N ASN A 26 12.57 10.76 1.59
CA ASN A 26 12.53 9.94 2.80
C ASN A 26 11.10 9.97 3.39
N PRO A 27 10.34 8.86 3.31
CA PRO A 27 8.99 8.76 3.86
C PRO A 27 8.94 8.99 5.37
N ARG A 28 10.08 8.99 6.07
CA ARG A 28 10.21 9.33 7.50
C ARG A 28 9.97 10.81 7.84
N TYR A 29 9.82 11.68 6.85
CA TYR A 29 9.53 13.12 7.05
C TYR A 29 8.19 13.54 6.44
N ARG A 30 7.24 12.59 6.37
CA ARG A 30 5.90 12.80 5.82
C ARG A 30 4.87 12.73 6.94
N ASP A 31 4.20 13.84 7.16
CA ASP A 31 3.07 13.91 8.08
C ASP A 31 1.78 13.69 7.30
N TYR A 32 0.93 12.82 7.84
CA TYR A 32 -0.37 12.51 7.28
C TYR A 32 -1.44 13.26 8.07
N PHE A 33 -2.30 14.00 7.38
CA PHE A 33 -3.40 14.73 7.98
C PHE A 33 -4.72 14.19 7.45
N LEU A 34 -5.65 13.89 8.34
CA LEU A 34 -7.01 13.54 7.97
C LEU A 34 -7.90 14.76 8.09
N TYR A 35 -8.53 15.14 6.98
CA TYR A 35 -9.58 16.14 6.97
C TYR A 35 -10.94 15.47 6.93
N ARG A 36 -11.82 15.85 7.84
CA ARG A 36 -13.23 15.47 7.85
C ARG A 36 -14.07 16.62 7.31
N ALA A 37 -14.64 16.43 6.13
CA ALA A 37 -15.55 17.37 5.48
C ALA A 37 -16.98 17.21 6.04
N HIS A 38 -17.19 17.61 7.29
CA HIS A 38 -18.53 17.63 7.90
C HIS A 38 -19.19 19.01 7.72
N PRO A 39 -20.46 19.10 7.29
CA PRO A 39 -21.10 20.40 6.96
C PRO A 39 -21.12 21.42 8.10
N ARG A 40 -21.15 20.95 9.36
CA ARG A 40 -21.22 21.83 10.55
C ARG A 40 -19.95 21.84 11.38
N ASN A 41 -19.14 20.80 11.29
CA ASN A 41 -18.01 20.56 12.22
C ASN A 41 -16.82 19.98 11.44
N PRO A 42 -16.26 20.69 10.47
CA PRO A 42 -15.07 20.19 9.78
C PRO A 42 -13.91 20.08 10.77
N SER A 43 -13.12 19.01 10.65
CA SER A 43 -11.92 18.80 11.47
C SER A 43 -10.71 18.48 10.60
N LEU A 44 -9.53 18.80 11.11
CA LEU A 44 -8.26 18.41 10.53
C LEU A 44 -7.41 17.83 11.65
N ASP A 45 -7.13 16.54 11.56
CA ASP A 45 -6.45 15.77 12.59
C ASP A 45 -5.11 15.26 12.06
N LEU A 46 -4.04 15.42 12.84
CA LEU A 46 -2.75 14.80 12.54
C LEU A 46 -2.85 13.29 12.84
N VAL A 47 -2.61 12.47 11.82
CA VAL A 47 -2.48 11.02 12.00
C VAL A 47 -1.11 10.76 12.63
N PRO A 48 -1.00 9.88 13.65
CA PRO A 48 0.28 9.51 14.23
C PRO A 48 1.30 9.15 13.16
N HIS A 49 2.53 9.62 13.31
CA HIS A 49 3.56 9.36 12.32
C HIS A 49 3.85 7.84 12.23
N PRO A 50 3.87 7.22 11.03
CA PRO A 50 3.98 5.77 10.89
C PRO A 50 5.34 5.17 11.24
N TYR A 51 6.32 5.99 11.63
CA TYR A 51 7.69 5.56 11.94
C TYR A 51 7.71 4.47 13.03
N PRO A 52 8.51 3.40 12.88
CA PRO A 52 9.54 3.18 11.87
C PRO A 52 9.03 2.66 10.51
N ASN A 53 7.73 2.41 10.37
CA ASN A 53 7.15 1.94 9.12
C ASN A 53 7.26 3.00 8.02
N SER A 54 7.45 2.54 6.80
CA SER A 54 7.70 3.36 5.62
C SER A 54 6.92 2.79 4.45
N PHE A 55 6.00 3.58 3.92
CA PHE A 55 5.20 3.23 2.75
C PHE A 55 5.06 4.44 1.83
N ARG A 56 4.80 4.17 0.56
CA ARG A 56 4.58 5.14 -0.51
C ARG A 56 3.12 5.56 -0.53
N ASP A 57 2.86 6.79 -0.99
CA ASP A 57 1.51 7.36 -1.06
C ASP A 57 0.49 6.46 -1.79
N HIS A 58 0.91 5.78 -2.87
CA HIS A 58 0.03 4.94 -3.67
C HIS A 58 -0.25 3.57 -3.05
N GLU A 59 0.37 3.24 -1.91
CA GLU A 59 0.13 2.01 -1.13
C GLU A 59 -0.93 2.21 -0.04
N VAL A 60 -1.34 3.47 0.19
CA VAL A 60 -2.18 3.86 1.33
C VAL A 60 -3.66 3.80 0.97
N ALA A 61 -4.41 3.05 1.78
CA ALA A 61 -5.85 2.98 1.80
C ALA A 61 -6.41 3.84 2.94
N LEU A 62 -7.43 4.65 2.63
CA LEU A 62 -8.25 5.32 3.64
C LEU A 62 -9.60 4.61 3.70
N LEU A 63 -10.00 4.20 4.91
CA LEU A 63 -11.23 3.46 5.17
C LEU A 63 -12.14 4.27 6.07
N SER A 64 -13.36 4.52 5.62
CA SER A 64 -14.45 4.98 6.48
C SER A 64 -15.12 3.77 7.11
N LEU A 65 -15.14 3.74 8.44
CA LEU A 65 -15.75 2.70 9.26
C LEU A 65 -17.04 3.22 9.88
N ASP A 66 -17.72 2.35 10.64
CA ASP A 66 -18.98 2.69 11.30
C ASP A 66 -18.75 3.75 12.41
N GLY A 67 -19.73 4.62 12.63
CA GLY A 67 -19.72 5.54 13.78
C GLY A 67 -18.56 6.54 13.78
N ASP A 68 -18.34 7.22 12.66
CA ASP A 68 -17.28 8.21 12.43
C ASP A 68 -15.83 7.69 12.57
N GLU A 69 -15.63 6.41 12.86
CA GLU A 69 -14.32 5.77 12.89
C GLU A 69 -13.70 5.72 11.49
N TYR A 70 -12.38 5.79 11.43
CA TYR A 70 -11.62 5.55 10.22
C TYR A 70 -10.42 4.66 10.49
N ALA A 71 -9.92 4.05 9.43
CA ALA A 71 -8.65 3.35 9.43
C ALA A 71 -7.79 3.78 8.25
N VAL A 72 -6.48 3.72 8.44
CA VAL A 72 -5.50 3.90 7.37
C VAL A 72 -4.71 2.62 7.28
N ALA A 73 -4.67 2.01 6.10
CA ALA A 73 -3.94 0.77 5.87
C ALA A 73 -2.90 0.98 4.76
N ALA A 74 -1.77 0.30 4.85
CA ALA A 74 -0.78 0.26 3.78
C ALA A 74 -0.21 -1.15 3.66
N LEU A 75 0.14 -1.57 2.45
CA LEU A 75 0.74 -2.88 2.18
C LEU A 75 2.09 -2.65 1.49
N THR A 76 3.17 -3.08 2.12
CA THR A 76 4.54 -2.90 1.63
C THR A 76 5.20 -4.24 1.39
N SER A 77 6.06 -4.31 0.37
CA SER A 77 6.88 -5.50 0.14
C SER A 77 7.94 -5.60 1.23
N ARG A 78 8.15 -6.80 1.77
CA ARG A 78 9.25 -7.04 2.71
C ARG A 78 10.63 -6.98 2.02
N CYS A 79 10.69 -7.15 0.70
CA CYS A 79 11.94 -7.06 -0.06
C CYS A 79 12.55 -5.63 -0.03
N ASP A 80 11.74 -4.59 0.20
CA ASP A 80 12.22 -3.20 0.25
C ASP A 80 12.85 -2.82 1.61
N THR A 81 12.68 -3.64 2.65
CA THR A 81 13.06 -3.29 4.03
C THR A 81 14.26 -4.06 4.58
N VAL A 82 14.65 -5.17 3.95
CA VAL A 82 15.77 -6.01 4.37
C VAL A 82 16.95 -5.80 3.42
N ALA A 83 17.88 -4.96 3.86
CA ALA A 83 19.18 -4.85 3.23
C ALA A 83 19.88 -6.22 3.32
N PHE A 84 20.10 -6.86 2.17
CA PHE A 84 21.08 -7.92 1.91
C PHE A 84 21.57 -8.68 3.16
N ASP A 85 20.70 -9.44 3.81
CA ASP A 85 21.18 -10.54 4.64
C ASP A 85 21.66 -11.64 3.68
N GLU A 86 22.83 -12.20 3.98
CA GLU A 86 23.59 -13.15 3.13
C GLU A 86 22.89 -14.51 2.93
N ASP A 87 21.67 -14.68 3.46
CA ASP A 87 20.85 -15.88 3.34
C ASP A 87 19.67 -15.60 2.39
N ASP A 88 19.85 -15.99 1.14
CA ASP A 88 19.09 -15.71 -0.09
C ASP A 88 17.63 -16.26 -0.11
N THR A 89 16.87 -16.09 0.98
CA THR A 89 15.50 -16.61 1.11
C THR A 89 14.49 -15.54 1.53
N LEU A 90 14.54 -14.36 0.91
CA LEU A 90 13.42 -13.42 0.99
C LEU A 90 12.21 -13.99 0.24
N ASN A 91 11.16 -14.33 0.98
CA ASN A 91 9.89 -14.74 0.41
C ASN A 91 9.19 -13.52 -0.20
N ASP A 92 9.34 -13.35 -1.51
CA ASP A 92 8.73 -12.28 -2.30
C ASP A 92 7.18 -12.25 -2.25
N LYS A 93 6.56 -13.26 -1.66
CA LYS A 93 5.11 -13.40 -1.48
C LYS A 93 4.63 -13.01 -0.08
N GLU A 94 5.51 -12.44 0.74
CA GLU A 94 5.18 -11.88 2.05
C GLU A 94 5.26 -10.35 2.06
N PHE A 95 4.30 -9.75 2.76
CA PHE A 95 4.11 -8.30 2.81
C PHE A 95 3.88 -7.87 4.25
N ASP A 96 4.25 -6.62 4.55
CA ASP A 96 3.88 -5.97 5.79
C ASP A 96 2.57 -5.21 5.59
N LEU A 97 1.52 -5.63 6.31
CA LEU A 97 0.27 -4.89 6.42
C LEU A 97 0.35 -3.95 7.61
N HIS A 98 0.44 -2.66 7.33
CA HIS A 98 0.41 -1.59 8.32
C HIS A 98 -1.03 -1.10 8.50
N LEU A 99 -1.47 -0.92 9.74
CA LEU A 99 -2.81 -0.48 10.07
C LEU A 99 -2.81 0.52 11.23
N TYR A 100 -3.42 1.67 11.01
CA TYR A 100 -3.83 2.62 12.03
C TYR A 100 -5.35 2.65 12.13
N ARG A 101 -5.87 2.71 13.37
CA ARG A 101 -7.31 2.80 13.64
C ARG A 101 -7.58 3.96 14.59
N SER A 102 -8.52 4.83 14.22
CA SER A 102 -8.86 5.99 15.05
C SER A 102 -9.48 5.60 16.39
N SER A 103 -10.25 4.51 16.45
CA SER A 103 -10.81 3.96 17.71
C SER A 103 -9.76 3.47 18.70
N LYS A 104 -8.56 3.15 18.21
CA LYS A 104 -7.42 2.61 18.97
C LYS A 104 -6.21 3.54 18.85
N ALA A 105 -6.43 4.85 18.78
CA ALA A 105 -5.36 5.82 18.54
C ALA A 105 -4.17 5.70 19.52
N GLN A 106 -4.41 5.25 20.76
CA GLN A 106 -3.38 5.01 21.78
C GLN A 106 -2.46 3.82 21.46
N GLU A 107 -2.92 2.84 20.67
CA GLU A 107 -2.11 1.70 20.20
C GLU A 107 -1.17 2.12 19.06
N GLY A 108 -1.41 3.27 18.42
CA GLY A 108 -0.62 3.75 17.29
C GLY A 108 -0.79 2.89 16.04
N TRP A 109 0.29 2.78 15.25
CA TRP A 109 0.35 1.92 14.08
C TRP A 109 0.69 0.49 14.49
N THR A 110 -0.03 -0.47 13.91
CA THR A 110 0.26 -1.91 14.03
C THR A 110 0.74 -2.46 12.70
N SER A 111 1.60 -3.47 12.74
CA SER A 111 2.16 -4.12 11.54
C SER A 111 2.01 -5.63 11.68
N LYS A 112 1.56 -6.30 10.61
CA LYS A 112 1.46 -7.76 10.54
C LYS A 112 2.06 -8.26 9.24
N VAL A 113 2.81 -9.36 9.33
CA VAL A 113 3.25 -10.08 8.13
C VAL A 113 2.05 -10.85 7.58
N VAL A 114 1.79 -10.69 6.29
CA VAL A 114 0.74 -11.40 5.57
C VAL A 114 1.31 -12.07 4.33
N SER A 115 0.86 -13.30 4.06
CA SER A 115 1.31 -14.09 2.92
C SER A 115 0.21 -14.22 1.88
N VAL A 116 0.61 -14.34 0.61
CA VAL A 116 -0.30 -14.68 -0.48
C VAL A 116 -0.71 -16.16 -0.39
N ALA A 117 -2.02 -16.43 -0.26
CA ALA A 117 -2.52 -17.79 -0.03
C ALA A 117 -2.19 -18.79 -1.15
N GLN A 118 -2.22 -18.32 -2.40
CA GLN A 118 -1.97 -19.13 -3.60
C GLN A 118 -1.22 -18.27 -4.63
N PRO A 119 0.11 -18.16 -4.52
CA PRO A 119 0.87 -17.27 -5.38
C PRO A 119 1.03 -17.88 -6.77
N ARG A 120 0.17 -17.48 -7.71
CA ARG A 120 0.07 -18.09 -9.05
C ARG A 120 0.55 -17.20 -10.18
N ARG A 121 0.90 -15.93 -9.91
CA ARG A 121 1.28 -14.94 -10.95
C ARG A 121 2.40 -15.46 -11.84
N ASP A 122 3.47 -15.97 -11.23
CA ASP A 122 4.65 -16.43 -12.00
C ASP A 122 4.39 -17.69 -12.83
N SER A 123 3.39 -18.49 -12.47
CA SER A 123 2.97 -19.63 -13.28
C SER A 123 2.20 -19.23 -14.55
N VAL A 124 1.54 -18.07 -14.53
CA VAL A 124 0.66 -17.58 -15.61
C VAL A 124 1.36 -16.54 -16.49
N CYS A 125 2.09 -15.62 -15.87
CA CYS A 125 2.81 -14.55 -16.53
C CYS A 125 4.16 -14.32 -15.82
N PRO A 126 5.16 -15.19 -16.10
CA PRO A 126 6.45 -15.17 -15.43
C PRO A 126 7.17 -13.84 -15.67
N VAL A 127 7.97 -13.43 -14.70
CA VAL A 127 8.82 -12.25 -14.78
C VAL A 127 10.23 -12.66 -14.35
N ASP A 128 11.21 -12.38 -15.21
CA ASP A 128 12.60 -12.79 -14.97
C ASP A 128 13.26 -12.00 -13.83
N ARG A 129 12.81 -10.75 -13.61
CA ARG A 129 13.30 -9.84 -12.56
C ARG A 129 12.17 -8.91 -12.09
N GLY A 130 11.89 -8.90 -10.80
CA GLY A 130 10.97 -7.95 -10.18
C GLY A 130 10.28 -8.48 -8.94
N LEU A 131 9.54 -7.60 -8.26
CA LEU A 131 8.74 -7.96 -7.09
C LEU A 131 7.52 -8.78 -7.52
N TYR A 132 7.03 -9.64 -6.62
CA TYR A 132 5.78 -10.37 -6.83
C TYR A 132 4.58 -9.42 -7.09
N HIS A 133 4.61 -8.26 -6.44
CA HIS A 133 3.61 -7.21 -6.52
C HIS A 133 4.25 -5.84 -6.37
N GLU A 134 3.87 -4.91 -7.24
CA GLU A 134 4.14 -3.48 -7.05
C GLU A 134 2.81 -2.71 -7.07
N THR A 135 2.45 -2.12 -5.93
CA THR A 135 1.21 -1.35 -5.86
C THR A 135 1.34 -0.12 -6.75
N THR A 136 0.39 0.07 -7.64
CA THR A 136 0.25 1.27 -8.47
C THR A 136 -0.92 2.13 -8.05
N LYS A 137 -1.95 1.49 -7.48
CA LYS A 137 -3.18 2.13 -7.00
C LYS A 137 -3.84 1.26 -5.94
N VAL A 138 -4.54 1.90 -5.01
CA VAL A 138 -5.42 1.23 -4.06
C VAL A 138 -6.89 1.44 -4.44
N ILE A 139 -7.69 0.40 -4.24
CA ILE A 139 -9.15 0.43 -4.37
C ILE A 139 -9.81 -0.12 -3.10
N ILE A 140 -10.90 0.50 -2.67
CA ILE A 140 -11.72 0.00 -1.56
C ILE A 140 -12.83 -0.86 -2.16
N LEU A 141 -12.87 -2.14 -1.76
CA LEU A 141 -13.82 -3.13 -2.28
C LEU A 141 -15.04 -3.28 -1.39
N GLU A 142 -14.84 -3.21 -0.07
CA GLU A 142 -15.91 -3.27 0.92
C GLU A 142 -15.61 -2.27 2.06
N ARG A 143 -16.66 -1.70 2.65
CA ARG A 143 -16.60 -0.71 3.73
C ARG A 143 -17.11 -1.30 5.05
N GLY A 144 -16.87 -0.61 6.16
CA GLY A 144 -17.37 -1.02 7.48
C GLY A 144 -16.61 -2.22 8.07
N ARG A 145 -17.32 -3.13 8.75
CA ARG A 145 -16.69 -4.22 9.53
C ARG A 145 -15.90 -5.23 8.71
N LEU A 146 -16.26 -5.42 7.44
CA LEU A 146 -15.58 -6.32 6.51
C LEU A 146 -14.70 -5.54 5.53
N ALA A 147 -14.13 -4.40 5.97
CA ALA A 147 -13.36 -3.52 5.10
C ALA A 147 -12.28 -4.29 4.31
N MET A 148 -12.51 -4.41 3.00
CA MET A 148 -11.62 -5.09 2.07
C MET A 148 -10.93 -4.06 1.18
N VAL A 149 -9.62 -4.20 1.09
CA VAL A 149 -8.76 -3.33 0.29
C VAL A 149 -8.12 -4.16 -0.82
N GLY A 150 -8.12 -3.61 -2.03
CA GLY A 150 -7.38 -4.13 -3.17
C GLY A 150 -6.17 -3.24 -3.48
N TRP A 151 -4.97 -3.80 -3.37
CA TRP A 151 -3.74 -3.20 -3.90
C TRP A 151 -3.56 -3.67 -5.33
N VAL A 152 -3.59 -2.73 -6.27
CA VAL A 152 -3.59 -2.99 -7.70
C VAL A 152 -2.18 -2.86 -8.23
N ASP A 153 -1.67 -3.95 -8.80
CA ASP A 153 -0.52 -3.97 -9.70
C ASP A 153 -1.09 -4.03 -11.12
N LEU A 154 -0.95 -2.93 -11.88
CA LEU A 154 -1.52 -2.81 -13.23
C LEU A 154 -0.92 -3.80 -14.23
N TRP A 155 0.17 -4.48 -13.88
CA TRP A 155 0.82 -5.48 -14.73
C TRP A 155 0.44 -6.90 -14.32
N ARG A 156 0.32 -7.17 -13.02
CA ARG A 156 0.29 -8.55 -12.52
C ARG A 156 -1.02 -8.98 -11.88
N GLY A 157 -1.81 -8.06 -11.33
CA GLY A 157 -3.02 -8.44 -10.59
C GLY A 157 -3.37 -7.54 -9.42
N ILE A 158 -4.38 -7.96 -8.67
CA ILE A 158 -4.85 -7.26 -7.48
C ILE A 158 -4.63 -8.18 -6.28
N LEU A 159 -3.90 -7.70 -5.27
CA LEU A 159 -3.88 -8.34 -3.96
C LEU A 159 -5.02 -7.78 -3.13
N VAL A 160 -5.87 -8.66 -2.61
CA VAL A 160 -7.05 -8.29 -1.82
C VAL A 160 -6.91 -8.84 -0.41
N CYS A 161 -7.21 -8.00 0.58
CA CYS A 161 -7.23 -8.43 1.97
C CYS A 161 -8.31 -7.69 2.78
N SER A 162 -8.95 -8.41 3.70
CA SER A 162 -9.78 -7.83 4.75
C SER A 162 -8.90 -7.34 5.90
N VAL A 163 -8.57 -6.04 5.90
CA VAL A 163 -7.51 -5.48 6.75
C VAL A 163 -7.84 -5.45 8.24
N LEU A 164 -9.13 -5.57 8.60
CA LEU A 164 -9.58 -5.54 9.99
C LEU A 164 -9.65 -6.93 10.63
N GLN A 165 -9.35 -8.00 9.89
CA GLN A 165 -9.32 -9.34 10.44
C GLN A 165 -8.12 -9.56 11.38
N GLU A 166 -8.28 -10.48 12.32
CA GLU A 166 -7.21 -10.83 13.26
C GLU A 166 -6.04 -11.50 12.53
N ASN A 167 -6.33 -12.42 11.62
CA ASN A 167 -5.35 -13.14 10.80
C ASN A 167 -5.62 -12.88 9.31
N PRO A 168 -5.24 -11.70 8.80
CA PRO A 168 -5.47 -11.33 7.41
C PRO A 168 -4.67 -12.22 6.46
N VAL A 169 -5.30 -12.58 5.33
CA VAL A 169 -4.67 -13.35 4.26
C VAL A 169 -4.80 -12.58 2.94
N LEU A 170 -3.73 -12.57 2.14
CA LEU A 170 -3.77 -11.96 0.82
C LEU A 170 -4.32 -12.94 -0.22
N HIS A 171 -5.41 -12.54 -0.86
CA HIS A 171 -5.97 -13.21 -2.02
C HIS A 171 -5.49 -12.54 -3.29
N ASP A 172 -5.04 -13.35 -4.26
CA ASP A 172 -4.49 -12.83 -5.50
C ASP A 172 -5.48 -13.00 -6.65
N ILE A 173 -5.90 -11.86 -7.20
CA ILE A 173 -6.76 -11.79 -8.38
C ILE A 173 -5.85 -11.49 -9.58
N LEU A 174 -5.65 -12.51 -10.42
CA LEU A 174 -4.78 -12.41 -11.58
C LEU A 174 -5.41 -11.55 -12.68
N LEU A 175 -4.60 -10.71 -13.32
CA LEU A 175 -4.98 -10.12 -14.60
C LEU A 175 -4.90 -11.17 -15.73
N PRO A 176 -5.69 -11.00 -16.80
CA PRO A 176 -5.52 -11.81 -18.00
C PRO A 176 -4.08 -11.70 -18.53
N PRO A 177 -3.50 -12.79 -19.06
CA PRO A 177 -2.18 -12.72 -19.68
C PRO A 177 -2.15 -11.67 -20.80
N PRO A 178 -0.99 -11.04 -21.04
CA PRO A 178 -0.82 -10.15 -22.18
C PRO A 178 -1.22 -10.84 -23.49
N ALA A 179 -1.84 -10.09 -24.39
CA ALA A 179 -2.05 -10.55 -25.76
C ALA A 179 -0.69 -10.93 -26.39
N ARG A 180 -0.69 -11.89 -27.32
CA ARG A 180 0.55 -12.47 -27.89
C ARG A 180 1.58 -11.43 -28.37
N GLY A 181 1.14 -10.32 -28.97
CA GLY A 181 2.02 -9.24 -29.44
C GLY A 181 2.62 -8.35 -28.35
N ASN A 182 2.09 -8.41 -27.12
CA ASN A 182 2.44 -7.51 -26.02
C ASN A 182 3.40 -8.14 -25.00
N TRP A 183 3.77 -9.41 -25.15
CA TRP A 183 4.67 -10.09 -24.20
C TRP A 183 6.03 -9.40 -24.07
N ALA A 184 6.64 -8.99 -25.17
CA ALA A 184 7.91 -8.27 -25.13
C ALA A 184 7.81 -6.92 -24.39
N LEU A 185 6.67 -6.22 -24.53
CA LEU A 185 6.41 -4.96 -23.83
C LEU A 185 6.20 -5.19 -22.33
N TYR A 186 5.47 -6.25 -21.96
CA TYR A 186 5.25 -6.63 -20.57
C TYR A 186 6.59 -6.85 -19.84
N HIS A 187 7.48 -7.70 -20.38
CA HIS A 187 8.78 -7.95 -19.75
C HIS A 187 9.64 -6.68 -19.65
N LYS A 188 9.55 -5.77 -20.63
CA LYS A 188 10.26 -4.48 -20.59
C LYS A 188 9.71 -3.56 -19.50
N CYS A 189 8.40 -3.43 -19.38
CA CYS A 189 7.76 -2.53 -18.42
C CYS A 189 7.98 -2.98 -16.97
N VAL A 190 7.84 -4.29 -16.70
CA VAL A 190 8.08 -4.82 -15.35
C VAL A 190 9.56 -4.66 -14.95
N SER A 191 10.50 -4.84 -15.89
CA SER A 191 11.93 -4.61 -15.65
C SER A 191 12.29 -3.14 -15.38
N VAL A 192 11.60 -2.19 -16.03
CA VAL A 192 11.86 -0.75 -15.85
C VAL A 192 11.34 -0.25 -14.49
N CYS A 193 10.21 -0.76 -14.00
CA CYS A 193 9.72 -0.45 -12.66
C CYS A 193 10.76 -0.78 -11.57
N VAL A 194 11.46 -1.91 -11.71
CA VAL A 194 12.55 -2.31 -10.80
C VAL A 194 13.72 -1.31 -10.85
N CYS A 195 14.10 -0.85 -12.04
CA CYS A 195 15.17 0.14 -12.22
C CYS A 195 14.83 1.53 -11.68
N VAL A 196 13.56 1.95 -11.75
CA VAL A 196 13.12 3.23 -11.15
C VAL A 196 13.10 3.16 -9.62
N CYS A 197 12.84 1.97 -9.05
CA CYS A 197 12.93 1.75 -7.61
C CYS A 197 14.36 1.66 -7.08
N HIS A 198 15.34 1.27 -7.90
CA HIS A 198 16.75 1.10 -7.51
C HIS A 198 17.71 2.17 -8.07
N GLY A 199 17.22 3.11 -8.88
CA GLY A 199 18.05 4.06 -9.62
C GLY A 199 17.84 5.51 -9.19
N GLY A 200 18.39 5.87 -8.03
CA GLY A 200 18.80 7.25 -7.78
C GLY A 200 20.16 7.47 -8.43
N ALA A 201 20.23 8.35 -9.42
CA ALA A 201 21.49 8.87 -9.94
C ALA A 201 22.22 9.72 -8.89
#